data_AF-A0A0E0MUJ0-F1
#
_entry.id   AF-A0A0E0MUJ0-F1
#
_cell.length_a   1.000
_cell.length_b   1.000
_cell.length_c   1.000
_cell.angle_alpha   90.00
_cell.angle_beta   90.00
_cell.angle_gamma   90.00
#
_symmetry.space_group_name_H-M   'P 1'
#
loop_
_entity.id
_entity.type
_entity.pdbx_description
1 polymer ?
#
loop_
_entity_poly.entity_id
_entity_poly.type
_entity_poly.pdbx_seq_one_letter_code
_entity_poly.pdbx_strand_id
1 'polypeptide(L)'
;MLIEQALTMYESRVGQPFALMYWWKAVCDSPKWNAHVTLLGHGTTKIRAEFDVNAPPVEEQPAQVRPMGIKRAKMGKQTDYSEEVKELIKSLCKSHAKQEDETAEMKEFQQKLSEEKLEAANVLLKAAQEKTKARLIEQQTKLLERFTQMISVDTSRMETWAREAHIKACTLMSDQLWGKGATEE
;
A
#
# COMPACT_ATOMS: atom_id res chain seq x y z
N MET A 1 -6.50 10.06 -34.43
CA MET A 1 -6.26 9.01 -35.46
C MET A 1 -5.33 7.89 -35.01
N LEU A 2 -4.02 8.08 -34.76
CA LEU A 2 -3.12 6.96 -34.39
C LEU A 2 -3.45 6.29 -33.04
N ILE A 3 -3.82 7.07 -32.02
CA ILE A 3 -4.17 6.54 -30.68
C ILE A 3 -5.50 5.78 -30.72
N GLU A 4 -6.50 6.27 -31.44
CA GLU A 4 -7.80 5.59 -31.57
C GLU A 4 -7.64 4.21 -32.22
N GLN A 5 -6.84 4.12 -33.30
CA GLN A 5 -6.52 2.84 -33.92
C GLN A 5 -5.80 1.89 -32.96
N ALA A 6 -4.84 2.38 -32.18
CA ALA A 6 -4.13 1.57 -31.20
C ALA A 6 -5.05 1.05 -30.08
N LEU A 7 -6.03 1.86 -29.65
CA LEU A 7 -7.01 1.45 -28.64
C LEU A 7 -7.98 0.42 -29.17
N THR A 8 -8.48 0.59 -30.39
CA THR A 8 -9.34 -0.40 -31.04
C THR A 8 -8.61 -1.73 -31.21
N MET A 9 -7.32 -1.71 -31.58
CA MET A 9 -6.50 -2.92 -31.66
C MET A 9 -6.29 -3.58 -30.30
N TYR A 10 -6.04 -2.79 -29.25
CA TYR A 10 -5.87 -3.30 -27.88
C TYR A 10 -7.15 -3.97 -27.38
N GLU A 11 -8.30 -3.30 -27.52
CA GLU A 11 -9.60 -3.81 -27.12
C GLU A 11 -9.98 -5.08 -27.90
N SER A 12 -9.66 -5.13 -29.19
CA SER A 12 -9.86 -6.34 -30.02
C SER A 12 -9.03 -7.53 -29.54
N ARG A 13 -7.86 -7.30 -28.93
CA ARG A 13 -6.94 -8.36 -28.45
C ARG A 13 -7.22 -8.80 -27.03
N VAL A 14 -7.54 -7.84 -26.16
CA VAL A 14 -7.65 -8.05 -24.71
C VAL A 14 -9.12 -8.18 -24.27
N GLY A 15 -10.08 -7.77 -25.10
CA GLY A 15 -11.51 -7.82 -24.82
C GLY A 15 -11.97 -6.81 -23.76
N GLN A 16 -11.12 -5.84 -23.42
CA GLN A 16 -11.39 -4.80 -22.43
C GLN A 16 -10.80 -3.46 -22.90
N PRO A 17 -11.43 -2.33 -22.57
CA PRO A 17 -10.89 -1.00 -22.87
C PRO A 17 -9.64 -0.72 -22.03
N PHE A 18 -8.74 0.09 -22.56
CA PHE A 18 -7.49 0.44 -21.88
C PHE A 18 -7.74 1.26 -20.60
N ALA A 19 -7.54 0.63 -19.44
CA ALA A 19 -7.91 1.19 -18.14
C ALA A 19 -7.11 2.44 -17.72
N LEU A 20 -5.88 2.62 -18.22
CA LEU A 20 -4.98 3.71 -17.82
C LEU A 20 -5.04 4.93 -18.76
N MET A 21 -6.12 5.07 -19.52
CA MET A 21 -6.29 6.17 -20.48
C MET A 21 -6.14 7.56 -19.84
N TYR A 22 -6.67 7.72 -18.63
CA TYR A 22 -6.60 8.98 -17.88
C TYR A 22 -5.13 9.40 -17.62
N TRP A 23 -4.31 8.46 -17.14
CA TRP A 23 -2.90 8.68 -16.86
C TRP A 23 -2.09 8.89 -18.13
N TRP A 24 -2.40 8.16 -19.20
CA TRP A 24 -1.76 8.34 -20.49
C TRP A 24 -1.97 9.76 -21.04
N LYS A 25 -3.20 10.28 -21.00
CA LYS A 25 -3.51 11.66 -21.41
C LYS A 25 -2.75 12.71 -20.60
N ALA A 26 -2.49 12.45 -19.32
CA ALA A 26 -1.72 13.36 -18.48
C ALA A 26 -0.22 13.37 -18.82
N VAL A 27 0.32 12.26 -19.35
CA VAL A 27 1.76 12.11 -19.60
C VAL A 27 2.13 12.31 -21.06
N CYS A 28 1.23 12.05 -22.01
CA CYS A 28 1.54 12.06 -23.44
C CYS A 28 2.02 13.40 -23.96
N ASP A 29 1.55 14.52 -23.37
CA ASP A 29 1.97 15.87 -23.76
C ASP A 29 3.04 16.44 -22.82
N SER A 30 3.49 15.66 -21.82
CA SER A 30 4.47 16.13 -20.87
C SER A 30 5.83 16.36 -21.55
N PRO A 31 6.57 17.44 -21.19
CA PRO A 31 7.90 17.70 -21.75
C PRO A 31 8.88 16.54 -21.59
N LYS A 32 8.75 15.80 -20.48
CA LYS A 32 9.58 14.63 -20.17
C LYS A 32 9.28 13.46 -21.12
N TRP A 33 8.01 13.20 -21.41
CA TRP A 33 7.62 12.16 -22.35
C TRP A 33 8.02 12.51 -23.78
N ASN A 34 7.81 13.76 -24.19
CA ASN A 34 8.22 14.24 -25.51
C ASN A 34 9.74 14.13 -25.70
N ALA A 35 10.53 14.48 -24.68
CA ALA A 35 11.98 14.28 -24.71
C ALA A 35 12.34 12.79 -24.84
N HIS A 36 11.67 11.91 -24.08
CA HIS A 36 11.88 10.46 -24.15
C HIS A 36 11.58 9.88 -25.54
N VAL A 37 10.46 10.28 -26.16
CA VAL A 37 10.07 9.84 -27.51
C VAL A 37 11.05 10.36 -28.56
N THR A 38 11.42 11.64 -28.48
CA THR A 38 12.38 12.27 -29.41
C THR A 38 13.76 11.60 -29.33
N LEU A 39 14.16 11.16 -28.13
CA LEU A 39 15.42 10.47 -27.89
C LEU A 39 15.32 8.95 -28.08
N LEU A 40 14.25 8.40 -28.66
CA LEU A 40 14.04 6.96 -28.85
C LEU A 40 14.28 6.15 -27.56
N GLY A 41 13.83 6.69 -26.43
CA GLY A 41 13.97 6.08 -25.13
C GLY A 41 15.36 6.17 -24.51
N HIS A 42 16.29 6.89 -25.12
CA HIS A 42 17.58 7.20 -24.50
C HIS A 42 17.38 8.34 -23.51
N GLY A 43 17.59 8.08 -22.22
CA GLY A 43 17.52 9.11 -21.19
C GLY A 43 18.47 10.28 -21.48
N THR A 44 18.19 11.43 -20.88
CA THR A 44 19.01 12.66 -20.98
C THR A 44 20.45 12.51 -20.45
N THR A 45 20.83 11.33 -19.94
CA THR A 45 22.09 11.03 -19.24
C THR A 45 23.09 10.17 -19.99
N LYS A 46 22.87 9.81 -21.27
CA LYS A 46 23.98 9.25 -22.06
C LYS A 46 24.90 10.39 -22.48
N ILE A 47 25.85 10.71 -21.61
CA ILE A 47 27.08 11.42 -21.97
C ILE A 47 27.59 10.76 -23.26
N ARG A 48 27.69 11.54 -24.35
CA ARG A 48 28.26 11.03 -25.61
C ARG A 48 29.61 10.39 -25.30
N ALA A 49 29.96 9.28 -25.96
CA ALA A 49 31.23 8.56 -25.76
C ALA A 49 32.48 9.47 -25.84
N GLU A 50 32.35 10.64 -26.46
CA GLU A 50 33.33 11.73 -26.52
C GLU A 50 33.70 12.33 -25.13
N PHE A 51 32.91 12.06 -24.08
CA PHE A 51 33.05 12.61 -22.73
C PHE A 51 33.15 11.51 -21.64
N ASP A 52 33.27 10.24 -22.03
CA ASP A 52 33.50 9.13 -21.11
C ASP A 52 34.99 9.01 -20.76
N VAL A 53 35.33 9.27 -19.50
CA VAL A 53 36.71 9.28 -18.98
C VAL A 53 37.31 7.86 -18.90
N ASN A 54 36.50 6.80 -19.07
CA ASN A 54 36.94 5.41 -19.02
C ASN A 54 36.95 4.69 -20.39
N ALA A 55 36.76 5.41 -21.49
CA ALA A 55 36.84 4.81 -22.83
C ALA A 55 38.30 4.44 -23.21
N PRO A 56 38.53 3.32 -23.94
CA PRO A 56 39.85 2.96 -24.44
C PRO A 56 40.45 4.09 -25.31
N PRO A 57 41.77 4.36 -25.26
CA PRO A 57 42.38 5.44 -26.02
C PRO A 57 42.17 5.24 -27.52
N VAL A 58 41.46 6.16 -28.16
CA VAL A 58 41.41 6.25 -29.62
C VAL A 58 42.77 6.76 -30.11
N GLU A 59 43.34 6.06 -31.10
CA GLU A 59 44.63 6.34 -31.73
C GLU A 59 44.83 7.84 -32.04
N GLU A 60 46.06 8.32 -31.79
CA GLU A 60 46.47 9.72 -31.92
C GLU A 60 46.14 10.31 -33.30
N GLN A 61 45.10 11.13 -33.36
CA GLN A 61 44.93 12.09 -34.46
C GLN A 61 45.87 13.29 -34.24
N PRO A 62 46.48 13.84 -35.31
CA PRO A 62 47.38 14.98 -35.19
C PRO A 62 46.65 16.17 -34.56
N ALA A 63 47.32 16.79 -33.58
CA ALA A 63 46.78 17.82 -32.71
C ALA A 63 46.09 18.96 -33.49
N GLN A 64 44.75 18.97 -33.49
CA GLN A 64 43.99 20.16 -33.83
C GLN A 64 44.22 21.22 -32.75
N VAL A 65 44.77 22.37 -33.16
CA VAL A 65 44.92 23.56 -32.31
C VAL A 65 43.53 24.03 -31.87
N ARG A 66 43.15 23.70 -30.63
CA ARG A 66 41.91 24.20 -30.04
C ARG A 66 42.02 25.72 -29.83
N PRO A 67 40.99 26.52 -30.16
CA PRO A 67 40.96 27.93 -29.83
C PRO A 67 41.13 28.11 -28.31
N MET A 68 42.02 29.04 -27.91
CA MET A 68 42.32 29.34 -26.51
C MET A 68 41.03 29.63 -25.72
N GLY A 69 40.64 28.70 -24.86
CA GLY A 69 39.46 28.78 -24.02
C GLY A 69 39.68 29.67 -22.78
N ILE A 70 38.84 30.70 -22.65
CA ILE A 70 38.10 31.04 -21.43
C ILE A 70 38.91 31.12 -20.11
N LYS A 71 40.10 31.74 -20.11
CA LYS A 71 40.74 32.14 -18.84
C LYS A 71 40.26 33.51 -18.31
N ARG A 72 39.54 34.30 -19.13
CA ARG A 72 39.03 35.62 -18.70
C ARG A 72 37.63 35.61 -18.07
N ALA A 73 36.89 34.50 -18.07
CA ALA A 73 35.55 34.46 -17.48
C ALA A 73 35.52 34.25 -15.95
N LYS A 74 36.67 33.93 -15.32
CA LYS A 74 36.74 33.75 -13.86
C LYS A 74 36.89 35.06 -13.07
N MET A 75 36.96 36.21 -13.75
CA MET A 75 36.88 37.55 -13.17
C MET A 75 35.50 38.17 -13.40
N GLY A 76 34.44 37.36 -13.36
CA GLY A 76 33.08 37.87 -13.27
C GLY A 76 32.88 38.45 -11.87
N LYS A 77 33.02 39.79 -11.74
CA LYS A 77 32.39 40.53 -10.65
C LYS A 77 30.96 40.02 -10.51
N GLN A 78 30.54 39.77 -9.27
CA GLN A 78 29.14 39.58 -8.92
C GLN A 78 28.35 40.75 -9.52
N THR A 79 27.75 40.55 -10.69
CA THR A 79 26.82 41.50 -11.27
C THR A 79 25.63 41.49 -10.35
N ASP A 80 25.36 42.65 -9.74
CA ASP A 80 24.13 42.87 -9.02
C ASP A 80 22.97 42.52 -9.97
N TYR A 81 22.24 41.45 -9.64
CA TYR A 81 21.04 41.09 -10.38
C TYR A 81 20.05 42.27 -10.32
N SER A 82 19.28 42.49 -11.39
CA SER A 82 18.21 43.50 -11.39
C SER A 82 17.32 43.28 -10.15
N GLU A 83 16.85 44.38 -9.57
CA GLU A 83 15.92 44.37 -8.43
C GLU A 83 14.70 43.47 -8.70
N GLU A 84 14.25 43.42 -9.97
CA GLU A 84 13.17 42.55 -10.44
C GLU A 84 13.50 41.06 -10.29
N VAL A 85 14.74 40.66 -10.58
CA VAL A 85 15.21 39.28 -10.44
C VAL A 85 15.33 38.91 -8.97
N LYS A 86 15.79 39.83 -8.13
CA LYS A 86 15.87 39.62 -6.67
C LYS A 86 14.48 39.44 -6.06
N GLU A 87 13.50 40.26 -6.43
CA GLU A 87 12.12 40.12 -5.96
C GLU A 87 11.43 38.86 -6.52
N LEU A 88 11.72 38.46 -7.76
CA LEU A 88 11.21 37.20 -8.31
C LEU A 88 11.73 35.99 -7.54
N ILE A 89 13.03 35.94 -7.25
CA ILE A 89 13.64 34.87 -6.43
C ILE A 89 12.99 34.82 -5.05
N LYS A 90 12.79 35.98 -4.42
CA LYS A 90 12.15 36.08 -3.10
C LYS A 90 10.69 35.60 -3.12
N SER A 91 9.95 35.89 -4.18
CA SER A 91 8.58 35.37 -4.37
C SER A 91 8.57 33.86 -4.56
N LEU A 92 9.49 33.33 -5.37
CA LEU A 92 9.68 31.89 -5.58
C LEU A 92 9.99 31.16 -4.27
N CYS A 93 10.94 31.67 -3.47
CA CYS A 93 11.26 31.08 -2.16
C CYS A 93 10.06 31.06 -1.21
N LYS A 94 9.25 32.13 -1.19
CA LYS A 94 8.01 32.16 -0.39
C LYS A 94 6.97 31.16 -0.89
N SER A 95 6.81 31.02 -2.21
CA SER A 95 5.89 30.04 -2.80
C SER A 95 6.32 28.61 -2.50
N HIS A 96 7.62 28.32 -2.58
CA HIS A 96 8.18 27.01 -2.26
C HIS A 96 8.00 26.67 -0.78
N ALA A 97 8.26 27.63 0.12
CA ALA A 97 8.06 27.43 1.55
C ALA A 97 6.59 27.12 1.88
N LYS A 98 5.64 27.83 1.24
CA LYS A 98 4.20 27.53 1.40
C LYS A 98 3.82 26.15 0.85
N GLN A 99 4.35 25.80 -0.31
CA GLN A 99 4.09 24.50 -0.91
C GLN A 99 4.62 23.36 -0.04
N GLU A 100 5.80 23.52 0.56
CA GLU A 100 6.38 22.55 1.47
C GLU A 100 5.49 22.34 2.71
N ASP A 101 4.99 23.44 3.29
CA ASP A 101 4.06 23.43 4.42
C ASP A 101 2.75 22.70 4.07
N GLU A 102 2.13 23.06 2.94
CA GLU A 102 0.91 22.40 2.43
C GLU A 102 1.13 20.90 2.17
N THR A 103 2.31 20.52 1.65
CA THR A 103 2.63 19.09 1.45
C THR A 103 2.85 18.34 2.76
N ALA A 104 3.41 19.00 3.77
CA ALA A 104 3.57 18.44 5.11
C ALA A 104 2.20 18.20 5.77
N GLU A 105 1.31 19.20 5.73
CA GLU A 105 -0.07 19.09 6.24
C GLU A 105 -0.84 17.96 5.54
N MET A 106 -0.71 17.87 4.21
CA MET A 106 -1.35 16.79 3.42
C MET A 106 -0.84 15.41 3.85
N LYS A 107 0.47 15.27 4.10
CA LYS A 107 1.06 14.01 4.55
C LYS A 107 0.56 13.63 5.94
N GLU A 108 0.48 14.59 6.86
CA GLU A 108 -0.07 14.35 8.19
C GLU A 108 -1.55 13.94 8.13
N PHE A 109 -2.33 14.58 7.27
CA PHE A 109 -3.74 14.23 7.08
C PHE A 109 -3.92 12.81 6.52
N GLN A 110 -3.11 12.44 5.52
CA GLN A 110 -3.12 11.07 4.97
C GLN A 110 -2.69 10.04 6.02
N GLN A 111 -1.70 10.37 6.85
CA GLN A 111 -1.27 9.52 7.95
C GLN A 111 -2.41 9.31 8.96
N LYS A 112 -3.05 10.38 9.43
CA LYS A 112 -4.19 10.31 10.35
C LYS A 112 -5.33 9.47 9.78
N LEU A 113 -5.70 9.66 8.51
CA LEU A 113 -6.71 8.83 7.84
C LEU A 113 -6.32 7.36 7.77
N SER A 114 -5.03 7.06 7.57
CA SER A 114 -4.55 5.67 7.53
C SER A 114 -4.60 5.03 8.91
N GLU A 115 -4.25 5.78 9.96
CA GLU A 115 -4.31 5.35 11.35
C GLU A 115 -5.77 5.09 11.78
N GLU A 116 -6.69 5.99 11.45
CA GLU A 116 -8.12 5.84 11.74
C GLU A 116 -8.72 4.61 11.05
N LYS A 117 -8.37 4.38 9.77
CA LYS A 117 -8.80 3.16 9.05
C LYS A 117 -8.27 1.88 9.69
N LEU A 118 -7.02 1.90 10.14
CA LEU A 118 -6.42 0.77 10.84
C LEU A 118 -7.10 0.52 12.19
N GLU A 119 -7.39 1.58 12.94
CA GLU A 119 -8.10 1.48 14.21
C GLU A 119 -9.52 0.94 14.03
N ALA A 120 -10.27 1.44 13.05
CA ALA A 120 -11.59 0.92 12.71
C ALA A 120 -11.56 -0.59 12.35
N ALA A 121 -10.57 -1.01 11.55
CA ALA A 121 -10.39 -2.43 11.21
C ALA A 121 -10.06 -3.29 12.45
N ASN A 122 -9.21 -2.78 13.34
CA ASN A 122 -8.87 -3.46 14.60
C ASN A 122 -10.06 -3.60 15.53
N VAL A 123 -10.91 -2.57 15.64
CA VAL A 123 -12.15 -2.61 16.43
C VAL A 123 -13.10 -3.66 15.87
N LEU A 124 -13.29 -3.72 14.55
CA LEU A 124 -14.13 -4.73 13.90
C LEU A 124 -13.61 -6.15 14.14
N LEU A 125 -12.29 -6.34 14.07
CA LEU A 125 -11.67 -7.64 14.35
C LEU A 125 -11.88 -8.06 15.81
N LYS A 126 -11.67 -7.14 16.77
CA LYS A 126 -11.94 -7.41 18.20
C LYS A 126 -13.41 -7.74 18.45
N ALA A 127 -14.34 -6.98 17.86
CA ALA A 127 -15.77 -7.26 17.99
C ALA A 127 -16.15 -8.63 17.40
N ALA A 128 -15.56 -9.02 16.27
CA ALA A 128 -15.78 -10.34 15.69
C ALA A 128 -15.24 -11.45 16.61
N GLN A 129 -14.05 -11.29 17.18
CA GLN A 129 -13.47 -12.23 18.13
C GLN A 129 -14.31 -12.36 19.40
N GLU A 130 -14.75 -11.25 19.98
CA GLU A 130 -15.63 -11.23 21.15
C GLU A 130 -16.96 -11.91 20.87
N LYS A 131 -17.56 -11.69 19.69
CA LYS A 131 -18.78 -12.38 19.27
C LYS A 131 -18.60 -13.89 19.19
N THR A 132 -17.45 -14.38 18.70
CA THR A 132 -17.18 -15.83 18.67
C THR A 132 -17.02 -16.41 20.06
N LYS A 133 -16.32 -15.70 20.97
CA LYS A 133 -16.17 -16.10 22.37
C LYS A 133 -17.52 -16.12 23.10
N ALA A 134 -18.34 -15.08 22.91
CA ALA A 134 -19.69 -15.01 23.49
C ALA A 134 -20.57 -16.17 23.02
N ARG A 135 -20.51 -16.54 21.73
CA ARG A 135 -21.24 -17.69 21.19
C ARG A 135 -20.78 -19.02 21.80
N LEU A 136 -19.49 -19.19 22.04
CA LEU A 136 -18.96 -20.38 22.71
C LEU A 136 -19.44 -20.47 24.16
N ILE A 137 -19.41 -19.35 24.89
CA ILE A 137 -19.93 -19.27 26.26
C ILE A 137 -21.42 -19.59 26.26
N GLU A 138 -22.21 -19.02 25.35
CA GLU A 138 -23.65 -19.29 25.24
C GLU A 138 -23.93 -20.79 24.99
N GLN A 139 -23.14 -21.45 24.13
CA GLN A 139 -23.24 -22.89 23.90
C GLN A 139 -22.92 -23.69 25.17
N GLN A 140 -21.86 -23.33 25.89
CA GLN A 140 -21.49 -23.96 27.16
C GLN A 140 -22.56 -23.76 28.24
N THR A 141 -23.11 -22.55 28.37
CA THR A 141 -24.19 -22.24 29.31
C THR A 141 -25.45 -23.07 29.02
N LYS A 142 -25.84 -23.17 27.74
CA LYS A 142 -26.98 -24.02 27.34
C LYS A 142 -26.72 -25.50 27.64
N LEU A 143 -25.50 -25.98 27.42
CA LEU A 143 -25.14 -27.36 27.73
C LEU A 143 -25.19 -27.63 29.24
N LEU A 144 -24.67 -26.71 30.05
CA LEU A 144 -24.76 -26.75 31.51
C LEU A 144 -26.21 -26.77 31.98
N GLU A 145 -27.05 -25.88 31.48
CA GLU A 145 -28.47 -25.83 31.84
C GLU A 145 -29.19 -27.15 31.52
N ARG A 146 -28.94 -27.73 30.35
CA ARG A 146 -29.49 -29.04 29.96
C ARG A 146 -28.98 -30.16 30.86
N PHE A 147 -27.70 -30.13 31.24
CA PHE A 147 -27.14 -31.10 32.17
C PHE A 147 -27.79 -30.98 33.55
N THR A 148 -27.91 -29.76 34.09
CA THR A 148 -28.62 -29.49 35.35
C THR A 148 -30.06 -29.98 35.32
N GLN A 149 -30.78 -29.75 34.22
CA GLN A 149 -32.14 -30.28 34.04
C GLN A 149 -32.16 -31.81 34.08
N MET A 150 -31.22 -32.46 33.37
CA MET A 150 -31.16 -33.92 33.25
C MET A 150 -30.86 -34.61 34.59
N ILE A 151 -29.90 -34.09 35.36
CA ILE A 151 -29.55 -34.65 36.68
C ILE A 151 -30.62 -34.42 37.74
N SER A 152 -31.52 -33.45 37.52
CA SER A 152 -32.64 -33.15 38.42
C SER A 152 -33.85 -34.07 38.21
N VAL A 153 -33.86 -34.89 37.14
CA VAL A 153 -34.95 -35.82 36.85
C VAL A 153 -34.94 -36.97 37.86
N ASP A 154 -36.10 -37.24 38.49
CA ASP A 154 -36.27 -38.41 39.34
C ASP A 154 -36.28 -39.70 38.49
N THR A 155 -35.30 -40.57 38.72
CA THR A 155 -35.11 -41.84 38.02
C THR A 155 -35.68 -43.05 38.78
N SER A 156 -36.28 -42.83 39.96
CA SER A 156 -36.77 -43.90 40.84
C SER A 156 -37.85 -44.77 40.19
N ARG A 157 -38.68 -44.18 39.33
CA ARG A 157 -39.80 -44.84 38.63
C ARG A 157 -39.47 -45.29 37.20
N MET A 158 -38.25 -45.06 36.73
CA MET A 158 -37.83 -45.50 35.39
C MET A 158 -37.54 -47.00 35.35
N GLU A 159 -37.88 -47.64 34.23
CA GLU A 159 -37.44 -49.00 33.91
C GLU A 159 -35.91 -49.08 33.85
N THR A 160 -35.34 -50.26 34.08
CA THR A 160 -33.88 -50.45 34.20
C THR A 160 -33.11 -49.95 32.98
N TRP A 161 -33.55 -50.33 31.78
CA TRP A 161 -32.92 -49.88 30.53
C TRP A 161 -33.00 -48.36 30.34
N ALA A 162 -34.11 -47.73 30.76
CA ALA A 162 -34.31 -46.29 30.65
C ALA A 162 -33.43 -45.52 31.65
N ARG A 163 -33.27 -46.05 32.87
CA ARG A 163 -32.35 -45.52 33.88
C ARG A 163 -30.90 -45.61 33.41
N GLU A 164 -30.50 -46.75 32.85
CA GLU A 164 -29.16 -46.92 32.28
C GLU A 164 -28.90 -45.96 31.12
N ALA A 165 -29.88 -45.75 30.23
CA ALA A 165 -29.78 -44.79 29.14
C ALA A 165 -29.67 -43.34 29.66
N HIS A 166 -30.43 -42.98 30.70
CA HIS A 166 -30.34 -41.67 31.36
C HIS A 166 -28.96 -41.42 31.99
N ILE A 167 -28.43 -42.40 32.74
CA ILE A 167 -27.08 -42.32 33.32
C ILE A 167 -26.03 -42.12 32.22
N LYS A 168 -26.09 -42.92 31.14
CA LYS A 168 -25.18 -42.78 29.99
C LYS A 168 -25.27 -41.40 29.34
N ALA A 169 -26.47 -40.84 29.19
CA ALA A 169 -26.67 -39.51 28.65
C ALA A 169 -26.09 -38.42 29.56
N CYS A 170 -26.30 -38.52 30.87
CA CYS A 170 -25.68 -37.64 31.87
C CYS A 170 -24.15 -37.70 31.78
N THR A 171 -23.56 -38.90 31.74
CA THR A 171 -22.11 -39.08 31.63
C THR A 171 -21.57 -38.49 30.33
N LEU A 172 -22.24 -38.70 29.19
CA LEU A 172 -21.83 -38.13 27.91
C LEU A 172 -21.83 -36.58 27.94
N MET A 173 -22.87 -35.98 28.52
CA MET A 173 -22.96 -34.53 28.64
C MET A 173 -21.94 -33.97 29.62
N SER A 174 -21.67 -34.70 30.71
CA SER A 174 -20.60 -34.40 31.65
C SER A 174 -19.23 -34.37 30.96
N ASP A 175 -18.91 -35.40 30.18
CA ASP A 175 -17.66 -35.47 29.41
C ASP A 175 -17.55 -34.30 28.41
N GLN A 176 -18.65 -33.85 27.81
CA GLN A 176 -18.66 -32.69 26.91
C GLN A 176 -18.42 -31.36 27.64
N LEU A 177 -18.82 -31.26 28.91
CA LEU A 177 -18.67 -30.05 29.73
C LEU A 177 -17.28 -29.93 30.34
N TRP A 178 -16.77 -31.03 30.90
CA TRP A 178 -15.54 -31.03 31.69
C TRP A 178 -14.36 -31.73 31.02
N GLY A 179 -14.60 -32.44 29.90
CA GLY A 179 -13.60 -33.29 29.27
C GLY A 179 -13.58 -34.69 29.88
N LYS A 180 -13.16 -35.67 29.07
CA LYS A 180 -13.11 -37.08 29.44
C LYS A 180 -12.07 -37.30 30.54
N GLY A 181 -12.51 -37.58 31.78
CA GLY A 181 -11.62 -37.88 32.92
C GLY A 181 -11.51 -36.81 34.01
N ALA A 182 -12.32 -35.73 33.97
CA ALA A 182 -12.29 -34.68 34.99
C ALA A 182 -12.99 -35.02 36.33
N THR A 183 -13.54 -36.23 36.47
CA THR A 183 -14.32 -36.69 37.64
C THR A 183 -13.63 -37.79 38.46
N GLU A 184 -12.31 -37.98 38.31
CA GLU A 184 -11.53 -38.97 39.08
C GLU A 184 -10.71 -38.38 40.26
N GLU A 185 -11.05 -37.19 40.76
CA GLU A 185 -10.49 -36.65 42.03
C GLU A 185 -11.51 -36.68 43.18
#